data_AF-A0A553P386-F1
#
_entry.id   AF-A0A553P386-F1
#
_cell.length_a   1.000
_cell.length_b   1.000
_cell.length_c   1.000
_cell.angle_alpha   90.00
_cell.angle_beta   90.00
_cell.angle_gamma   90.00
#
_symmetry.space_group_name_H-M   'P 1'
#
loop_
_entity.id
_entity.type
_entity.pdbx_description
1 polymer ?
#
loop_
_entity_poly.entity_id
_entity_poly.type
_entity_poly.pdbx_seq_one_letter_code
_entity_poly.pdbx_strand_id
1 'polypeptide(L)'
;MADWQGRFLLIWLLCLCLGSTPLTLGMDLCSQSFCQCPEAGKEVICTCSNPNQNIIIDDKSVPIQAKVVFISECGSVDIRSNSFAQCRDLAHLQFTNLKELELKPNFYSESELEYKELSNLTVSRIGRVTINPQAFVNFPKTSRSSFHEVGIREVRERDLEILTDEFSLTNSEIGILGRASLYSDAGLLEFKNNRIEFIESTAFDASVRRFEFIGNTIDHIENSGMSVACLNGKIIGNTFHNQTGSPLLDFGPDPVCVPDPEAETEEDMQYNVVANPILEFTDNFFHIFTDDMLNFPGANNVPLGALDIRGNKVKCDCEAIKEFAALVDFEHVVPREHTLQRGALLFRKEFYDSGICVDANGQEQSLKAFARNWIKVVEPGENQEELDSDQEQISTPPPSLLSNGHLECSSHPEQNL
;
A
#
# COMPACT_ATOMS: atom_id res chain seq x y z
N MET A 1 75.39 12.98 -9.82
CA MET A 1 74.24 13.90 -9.86
C MET A 1 73.02 13.18 -10.46
N ALA A 2 72.54 12.11 -9.81
CA ALA A 2 71.45 11.29 -10.34
C ALA A 2 70.61 10.64 -9.22
N ASP A 3 70.47 11.32 -8.08
CA ASP A 3 69.76 10.74 -6.91
C ASP A 3 68.85 11.74 -6.18
N TRP A 4 68.66 12.93 -6.75
CA TRP A 4 67.84 14.00 -6.15
C TRP A 4 66.50 14.23 -6.87
N GLN A 5 66.29 13.66 -8.06
CA GLN A 5 65.05 13.83 -8.82
C GLN A 5 63.97 12.78 -8.49
N GLY A 6 64.34 11.61 -7.96
CA GLY A 6 63.38 10.54 -7.63
C GLY A 6 62.55 10.80 -6.37
N ARG A 7 63.04 11.62 -5.42
CA ARG A 7 62.35 11.89 -4.14
C ARG A 7 61.31 13.01 -4.22
N PHE A 8 61.46 13.95 -5.16
CA PHE A 8 60.46 15.02 -5.35
C PHE A 8 59.20 14.52 -6.07
N LEU A 9 59.32 13.52 -6.95
CA LEU A 9 58.17 12.95 -7.66
C LEU A 9 57.24 12.15 -6.73
N LEU A 10 57.81 11.47 -5.73
CA LEU A 10 57.02 10.67 -4.77
C LEU A 10 56.21 11.55 -3.81
N ILE A 11 56.75 12.71 -3.41
CA ILE A 11 56.05 13.68 -2.53
C ILE A 11 54.93 14.40 -3.29
N TRP A 12 55.13 14.70 -4.58
CA TRP A 12 54.06 15.27 -5.43
C TRP A 12 52.94 14.27 -5.72
N LEU A 13 53.26 12.98 -5.94
CA LEU A 13 52.23 11.94 -6.10
C LEU A 13 51.46 11.65 -4.80
N LEU A 14 52.12 11.71 -3.63
CA LEU A 14 51.44 11.57 -2.34
C LEU A 14 50.53 12.76 -1.99
N CYS A 15 50.86 13.99 -2.43
CA CYS A 15 49.98 15.15 -2.27
C CYS A 15 48.79 15.16 -3.25
N LEU A 16 48.91 14.53 -4.43
CA LEU A 16 47.82 14.42 -5.41
C LEU A 16 46.83 13.27 -5.08
N CYS A 17 47.25 12.24 -4.35
CA CYS A 17 46.36 11.22 -3.80
C CYS A 17 45.63 11.65 -2.50
N LEU A 18 45.96 12.83 -1.96
CA LEU A 18 45.16 13.51 -0.93
C LEU A 18 44.11 14.46 -1.55
N GLY A 19 43.88 14.33 -2.87
CA GLY A 19 42.75 14.95 -3.54
C GLY A 19 41.44 14.41 -2.97
N SER A 20 40.76 15.28 -2.21
CA SER A 20 39.33 15.20 -1.91
C SER A 20 38.84 13.85 -1.38
N THR A 21 39.39 13.38 -0.25
CA THR A 21 38.51 12.73 0.70
C THR A 21 37.66 13.85 1.31
N PRO A 22 36.32 13.88 1.13
CA PRO A 22 35.51 14.75 1.97
C PRO A 22 35.83 14.35 3.41
N LEU A 23 36.38 15.28 4.20
CA LEU A 23 36.54 15.06 5.63
C LEU A 23 35.14 14.83 6.21
N THR A 24 34.81 13.56 6.41
CA THR A 24 33.62 13.10 7.13
C THR A 24 33.91 13.20 8.62
N LEU A 25 33.78 14.41 9.16
CA LEU A 25 33.59 14.60 10.60
C LEU A 25 32.10 14.85 10.81
N GLY A 26 31.50 14.16 11.79
CA GLY A 26 30.21 14.53 12.35
C GLY A 26 30.23 16.00 12.73
N MET A 27 29.43 16.79 12.02
CA MET A 27 29.37 18.24 12.19
C MET A 27 28.15 18.57 13.05
N ASP A 28 28.37 19.32 14.13
CA ASP A 28 27.30 19.96 14.89
C ASP A 28 26.56 20.93 13.96
N LEU A 29 25.29 20.66 13.70
CA LEU A 29 24.46 21.48 12.81
C LEU A 29 24.35 22.91 13.31
N CYS A 30 24.36 23.15 14.62
CA CYS A 30 24.24 24.50 15.17
C CYS A 30 25.50 25.37 14.98
N SER A 31 26.63 24.75 14.63
CA SER A 31 27.86 25.46 14.28
C SER A 31 27.89 25.91 12.81
N GLN A 32 26.91 25.49 12.02
CA GLN A 32 26.89 25.72 10.58
C GLN A 32 26.24 27.05 10.22
N SER A 33 26.84 27.76 9.25
CA SER A 33 26.33 29.06 8.79
C SER A 33 24.96 29.01 8.12
N PHE A 34 24.55 27.83 7.65
CA PHE A 34 23.26 27.57 7.01
C PHE A 34 22.22 26.99 7.96
N CYS A 35 22.52 26.90 9.27
CA CYS A 35 21.59 26.42 10.29
C CYS A 35 21.37 27.49 11.36
N GLN A 36 20.15 27.54 11.86
CA GLN A 36 19.72 28.37 12.98
C GLN A 36 19.27 27.46 14.12
N CYS A 37 19.79 27.73 15.31
CA CYS A 37 19.46 26.97 16.52
C CYS A 37 18.89 27.87 17.62
N PRO A 38 17.64 28.32 17.49
CA PRO A 38 17.00 29.15 18.51
C PRO A 38 16.78 28.38 19.81
N GLU A 39 16.39 29.11 20.87
CA GLU A 39 16.07 28.55 22.18
C GLU A 39 17.14 27.63 22.79
N ALA A 40 18.41 28.00 22.63
CA ALA A 40 19.55 27.19 23.07
C ALA A 40 19.58 25.77 22.43
N GLY A 41 19.20 25.66 21.15
CA GLY A 41 19.28 24.42 20.39
C GLY A 41 18.10 23.47 20.55
N LYS A 42 16.94 23.97 21.01
CA LYS A 42 15.69 23.18 21.02
C LYS A 42 15.08 23.04 19.63
N GLU A 43 15.39 23.94 18.72
CA GLU A 43 15.02 23.80 17.31
C GLU A 43 16.30 23.85 16.50
N VAL A 44 16.41 22.98 15.50
CA VAL A 44 17.50 22.96 14.53
C VAL A 44 16.88 23.18 13.16
N ILE A 45 17.08 24.36 12.59
CA ILE A 45 16.50 24.77 11.32
C ILE A 45 17.64 25.02 10.34
N CYS A 46 17.87 24.09 9.43
CA CYS A 46 18.90 24.18 8.41
C CYS A 46 18.29 24.45 7.04
N THR A 47 18.75 25.51 6.37
CA THR A 47 18.35 25.84 5.00
C THR A 47 19.60 26.07 4.17
N CYS A 48 19.93 25.12 3.30
CA CYS A 48 21.11 25.20 2.47
C CYS A 48 20.97 26.30 1.40
N SER A 49 21.95 27.19 1.31
CA SER A 49 21.99 28.21 0.24
C SER A 49 22.50 27.64 -1.09
N ASN A 50 23.08 26.42 -1.08
CA ASN A 50 23.63 25.76 -2.25
C ASN A 50 22.95 24.39 -2.46
N PRO A 51 22.29 24.16 -3.60
CA PRO A 51 21.56 22.91 -3.88
C PRO A 51 22.49 21.70 -4.19
N ASN A 52 23.80 21.86 -4.06
CA ASN A 52 24.78 20.78 -4.11
C ASN A 52 25.43 20.51 -2.74
N GLN A 53 24.90 21.14 -1.70
CA GLN A 53 25.39 20.97 -0.35
C GLN A 53 24.87 19.66 0.24
N ASN A 54 25.79 18.86 0.75
CA ASN A 54 25.49 17.55 1.33
C ASN A 54 25.63 17.63 2.84
N ILE A 55 24.64 17.13 3.56
CA ILE A 55 24.63 17.07 5.03
C ILE A 55 24.73 15.60 5.44
N ILE A 56 25.59 15.33 6.41
CA ILE A 56 25.64 14.04 7.10
C ILE A 56 25.17 14.31 8.53
N ILE A 57 24.14 13.58 8.97
CA ILE A 57 23.64 13.62 10.34
C ILE A 57 24.12 12.36 11.05
N ASP A 58 24.77 12.53 12.19
CA ASP A 58 25.13 11.45 13.11
C ASP A 58 24.75 11.79 14.56
N ASP A 59 25.18 10.96 15.51
CA ASP A 59 24.86 11.06 16.94
C ASP A 59 25.36 12.35 17.63
N LYS A 60 26.17 13.17 16.94
CA LYS A 60 26.71 14.44 17.43
C LYS A 60 26.21 15.65 16.64
N SER A 61 25.49 15.42 15.54
CA SER A 61 25.01 16.50 14.67
C SER A 61 23.91 17.33 15.29
N VAL A 62 23.05 16.73 16.12
CA VAL A 62 21.86 17.37 16.69
C VAL A 62 22.03 17.56 18.19
N PRO A 63 21.73 18.75 18.76
CA PRO A 63 21.76 18.95 20.20
C PRO A 63 20.78 18.02 20.94
N ILE A 64 21.22 17.51 22.10
CA ILE A 64 20.47 16.55 22.92
C ILE A 64 19.08 17.09 23.33
N GLN A 65 18.95 18.40 23.51
CA GLN A 65 17.71 19.09 23.86
C GLN A 65 16.80 19.44 22.67
N ALA A 66 17.15 19.03 21.45
CA ALA A 66 16.36 19.32 20.26
C ALA A 66 14.98 18.67 20.33
N LYS A 67 13.96 19.49 20.07
CA LYS A 67 12.55 19.12 19.92
C LYS A 67 12.11 19.10 18.47
N VAL A 68 12.75 19.91 17.63
CA VAL A 68 12.45 20.07 16.21
C VAL A 68 13.74 20.00 15.41
N VAL A 69 13.76 19.19 14.36
CA VAL A 69 14.78 19.23 13.32
C VAL A 69 14.10 19.44 11.98
N PHE A 70 14.46 20.53 11.31
CA PHE A 70 13.97 20.90 9.99
C PHE A 70 15.16 21.13 9.07
N ILE A 71 15.22 20.41 7.95
CA ILE A 71 16.29 20.55 6.95
C ILE A 71 15.68 20.76 5.58
N SER A 72 16.11 21.83 4.90
CA SER A 72 15.61 22.18 3.58
C SER A 72 16.63 22.72 2.58
N GLU A 73 16.26 22.66 1.29
CA GLU A 73 16.98 23.26 0.15
C GLU A 73 18.39 22.69 -0.09
N CYS A 74 18.69 21.51 0.45
CA CYS A 74 20.00 20.87 0.34
C CYS A 74 20.09 19.91 -0.86
N GLY A 75 21.32 19.62 -1.28
CA GLY A 75 21.59 18.62 -2.31
C GLY A 75 21.23 17.23 -1.80
N SER A 76 22.01 16.71 -0.85
CA SER A 76 21.71 15.43 -0.20
C SER A 76 21.76 15.50 1.32
N VAL A 77 20.98 14.63 1.97
CA VAL A 77 21.04 14.39 3.42
C VAL A 77 21.24 12.90 3.65
N ASP A 78 22.31 12.52 4.34
CA ASP A 78 22.62 11.15 4.74
C ASP A 78 22.50 11.04 6.26
N ILE A 79 21.49 10.30 6.72
CA ILE A 79 21.23 10.10 8.15
C ILE A 79 21.82 8.77 8.57
N ARG A 80 22.89 8.84 9.38
CA ARG A 80 23.60 7.68 9.91
C ARG A 80 22.77 6.96 10.97
N SER A 81 23.16 5.72 11.26
CA SER A 81 22.65 4.95 12.38
C SER A 81 22.77 5.75 13.68
N ASN A 82 21.80 5.58 14.58
CA ASN A 82 21.80 6.16 15.93
C ASN A 82 21.82 7.70 16.02
N SER A 83 21.44 8.41 14.95
CA SER A 83 21.57 9.87 14.86
C SER A 83 20.74 10.65 15.88
N PHE A 84 19.62 10.08 16.35
CA PHE A 84 18.66 10.79 17.20
C PHE A 84 18.46 10.13 18.57
N ALA A 85 19.24 9.11 18.92
CA ALA A 85 19.06 8.33 20.15
C ALA A 85 19.18 9.19 21.42
N GLN A 86 20.06 10.20 21.40
CA GLN A 86 20.26 11.10 22.53
C GLN A 86 19.18 12.20 22.62
N CYS A 87 18.44 12.48 21.55
CA CYS A 87 17.48 13.58 21.47
C CYS A 87 16.14 13.20 22.13
N ARG A 88 16.08 13.19 23.47
CA ARG A 88 14.94 12.63 24.22
C ARG A 88 13.61 13.34 23.97
N ASP A 89 13.65 14.66 23.77
CA ASP A 89 12.46 15.49 23.61
C ASP A 89 12.09 15.75 22.14
N LEU A 90 12.73 15.06 21.20
CA LEU A 90 12.51 15.24 19.77
C LEU A 90 11.10 14.82 19.38
N ALA A 91 10.29 15.80 18.95
CA ALA A 91 8.89 15.62 18.58
C ALA A 91 8.64 15.78 17.07
N HIS A 92 9.49 16.53 16.37
CA HIS A 92 9.30 16.84 14.95
C HIS A 92 10.57 16.61 14.14
N LEU A 93 10.47 15.76 13.11
CA LEU A 93 11.50 15.53 12.11
C LEU A 93 10.97 15.90 10.73
N GLN A 94 11.60 16.86 10.07
CA GLN A 94 11.16 17.32 8.75
C GLN A 94 12.32 17.51 7.77
N PHE A 95 12.17 16.90 6.60
CA PHE A 95 13.08 17.01 5.46
C PHE A 95 12.30 17.49 4.25
N THR A 96 12.74 18.56 3.59
CA THR A 96 11.96 19.20 2.52
C THR A 96 12.84 19.76 1.40
N ASN A 97 12.44 19.65 0.14
CA ASN A 97 13.17 20.23 -1.00
C ASN A 97 14.62 19.73 -1.08
N LEU A 98 14.79 18.41 -1.10
CA LEU A 98 16.09 17.74 -1.20
C LEU A 98 16.23 17.04 -2.54
N LYS A 99 17.43 16.97 -3.12
CA LYS A 99 17.62 16.06 -4.28
C LYS A 99 17.64 14.62 -3.81
N GLU A 100 18.32 14.35 -2.70
CA GLU A 100 18.48 13.01 -2.16
C GLU A 100 18.36 12.96 -0.63
N LEU A 101 17.68 11.96 -0.10
CA LEU A 101 17.64 11.60 1.32
C LEU A 101 18.00 10.13 1.46
N GLU A 102 19.02 9.82 2.25
CA GLU A 102 19.39 8.46 2.56
C GLU A 102 19.21 8.18 4.06
N LEU A 103 18.40 7.17 4.37
CA LEU A 103 18.19 6.67 5.73
C LEU A 103 18.99 5.39 5.90
N LYS A 104 19.99 5.39 6.80
CA LYS A 104 20.77 4.18 7.13
C LYS A 104 19.99 3.26 8.07
N PRO A 105 20.40 1.99 8.24
CA PRO A 105 19.78 1.08 9.21
C PRO A 105 19.76 1.70 10.61
N ASN A 106 18.68 1.55 11.36
CA ASN A 106 18.52 2.10 12.72
C ASN A 106 18.86 3.60 12.79
N PHE A 107 18.46 4.40 11.79
CA PHE A 107 18.90 5.80 11.70
C PHE A 107 18.50 6.62 12.93
N TYR A 108 17.37 6.27 13.56
CA TYR A 108 16.90 6.96 14.75
C TYR A 108 17.64 6.51 16.00
N SER A 109 17.63 5.21 16.31
CA SER A 109 18.26 4.61 17.49
C SER A 109 18.63 3.15 17.22
N GLU A 110 19.79 2.72 17.71
CA GLU A 110 20.20 1.30 17.67
C GLU A 110 19.55 0.45 18.76
N SER A 111 19.04 1.09 19.82
CA SER A 111 18.33 0.42 20.91
C SER A 111 16.84 0.76 20.89
N GLU A 112 16.02 -0.20 21.31
CA GLU A 112 14.59 0.00 21.54
C GLU A 112 14.36 1.14 22.54
N LEU A 113 13.40 2.00 22.23
CA LEU A 113 13.12 3.21 23.00
C LEU A 113 11.80 3.05 23.72
N GLU A 114 11.85 2.58 24.96
CA GLU A 114 10.67 2.49 25.81
C GLU A 114 10.04 3.89 25.98
N TYR A 115 8.74 4.01 25.66
CA TYR A 115 7.90 5.20 25.88
C TYR A 115 8.26 6.48 25.10
N LYS A 116 9.01 6.38 24.00
CA LYS A 116 9.30 7.55 23.15
C LYS A 116 8.32 7.64 21.98
N GLU A 117 7.67 8.79 21.86
CA GLU A 117 6.78 9.11 20.75
C GLU A 117 7.29 10.33 19.97
N LEU A 118 7.30 10.25 18.64
CA LEU A 118 7.56 11.38 17.76
C LEU A 118 6.21 11.90 17.26
N SER A 119 5.87 13.16 17.48
CA SER A 119 4.60 13.68 16.99
C SER A 119 4.52 13.66 15.46
N ASN A 120 5.54 14.15 14.75
CA ASN A 120 5.52 14.20 13.29
C ASN A 120 6.85 13.78 12.64
N LEU A 121 6.76 12.91 11.63
CA LEU A 121 7.79 12.71 10.61
C LEU A 121 7.25 13.23 9.26
N THR A 122 7.95 14.19 8.65
CA THR A 122 7.57 14.74 7.35
C THR A 122 8.74 14.69 6.37
N VAL A 123 8.52 13.97 5.27
CA VAL A 123 9.47 13.82 4.16
C VAL A 123 8.77 14.36 2.91
N SER A 124 9.18 15.53 2.40
CA SER A 124 8.46 16.13 1.27
C SER A 124 9.36 16.71 0.20
N ARG A 125 8.91 16.67 -1.06
CA ARG A 125 9.64 17.25 -2.20
C ARG A 125 11.08 16.75 -2.27
N ILE A 126 11.23 15.43 -2.32
CA ILE A 126 12.54 14.77 -2.37
C ILE A 126 12.68 14.01 -3.67
N GLY A 127 13.68 14.37 -4.48
CA GLY A 127 13.92 13.72 -5.76
C GLY A 127 14.14 12.21 -5.63
N ARG A 128 15.00 11.78 -4.69
CA ARG A 128 15.25 10.38 -4.38
C ARG A 128 15.36 10.13 -2.87
N VAL A 129 14.54 9.24 -2.35
CA VAL A 129 14.64 8.69 -0.99
C VAL A 129 15.18 7.27 -1.08
N THR A 130 16.30 7.03 -0.42
CA THR A 130 16.90 5.70 -0.26
C THR A 130 16.65 5.23 1.17
N ILE A 131 15.82 4.20 1.31
CA ILE A 131 15.55 3.55 2.58
C ILE A 131 16.42 2.28 2.62
N ASN A 132 17.43 2.28 3.48
CA ASN A 132 18.24 1.07 3.66
C ASN A 132 17.49 0.04 4.51
N PRO A 133 17.86 -1.25 4.42
CA PRO A 133 17.20 -2.28 5.20
C PRO A 133 17.29 -1.98 6.68
N GLN A 134 16.19 -2.20 7.39
CA GLN A 134 16.08 -1.94 8.83
C GLN A 134 16.23 -0.44 9.20
N ALA A 135 16.01 0.49 8.26
CA ALA A 135 16.05 1.93 8.58
C ALA A 135 15.10 2.30 9.71
N PHE A 136 13.89 1.72 9.72
CA PHE A 136 12.84 2.00 10.70
C PHE A 136 12.80 1.04 11.90
N VAL A 137 13.78 0.13 12.02
CA VAL A 137 13.93 -0.67 13.25
C VAL A 137 14.24 0.27 14.42
N ASN A 138 13.56 0.05 15.55
CA ASN A 138 13.58 0.93 16.74
C ASN A 138 13.19 2.39 16.47
N PHE A 139 12.49 2.66 15.35
CA PHE A 139 11.90 3.97 15.13
C PHE A 139 10.76 4.18 16.13
N PRO A 140 10.68 5.33 16.83
CA PRO A 140 9.63 5.57 17.82
C PRO A 140 8.26 5.55 17.16
N LYS A 141 7.23 5.17 17.93
CA LYS A 141 5.84 5.34 17.49
C LYS A 141 5.60 6.80 17.13
N THR A 142 4.87 7.05 16.04
CA THR A 142 4.60 8.42 15.59
C THR A 142 3.13 8.77 15.53
N SER A 143 2.73 9.99 15.92
CA SER A 143 1.31 10.38 15.72
C SER A 143 1.00 10.51 14.23
N ARG A 144 1.92 11.11 13.45
CA ARG A 144 1.78 11.25 12.01
C ARG A 144 3.09 11.08 11.26
N SER A 145 3.06 10.27 10.21
CA SER A 145 4.16 10.09 9.27
C SER A 145 3.69 10.37 7.85
N SER A 146 4.33 11.34 7.17
CA SER A 146 3.89 11.81 5.85
C SER A 146 5.04 11.89 4.85
N PHE A 147 4.85 11.21 3.71
CA PHE A 147 5.72 11.25 2.54
C PHE A 147 4.95 11.91 1.39
N HIS A 148 5.48 12.99 0.81
CA HIS A 148 4.77 13.78 -0.19
C HIS A 148 5.70 14.26 -1.30
N GLU A 149 5.37 14.01 -2.57
CA GLU A 149 6.24 14.38 -3.70
C GLU A 149 7.66 13.80 -3.52
N VAL A 150 7.74 12.49 -3.29
CA VAL A 150 9.01 11.77 -3.12
C VAL A 150 9.24 10.75 -4.24
N GLY A 151 10.49 10.54 -4.63
CA GLY A 151 10.88 9.42 -5.49
C GLY A 151 11.52 8.29 -4.68
N ILE A 152 10.92 7.10 -4.64
CA ILE A 152 11.44 5.92 -3.95
C ILE A 152 11.72 4.84 -5.00
N ARG A 153 12.97 4.37 -5.12
CA ARG A 153 13.28 3.34 -6.13
C ARG A 153 12.75 1.97 -5.74
N GLU A 154 12.91 1.60 -4.48
CA GLU A 154 12.60 0.27 -3.99
C GLU A 154 12.37 0.36 -2.48
N VAL A 155 11.34 -0.33 -2.00
CA VAL A 155 11.11 -0.62 -0.59
C VAL A 155 11.16 -2.13 -0.45
N ARG A 156 12.17 -2.65 0.24
CA ARG A 156 12.33 -4.09 0.47
C ARG A 156 11.60 -4.52 1.73
N GLU A 157 11.58 -5.83 1.96
CA GLU A 157 11.00 -6.45 3.14
C GLU A 157 11.39 -5.72 4.44
N ARG A 158 10.37 -5.22 5.15
CA ARG A 158 10.48 -4.47 6.41
C ARG A 158 11.33 -3.20 6.33
N ASP A 159 11.53 -2.64 5.14
CA ASP A 159 12.21 -1.34 5.00
C ASP A 159 11.33 -0.21 5.54
N LEU A 160 10.00 -0.30 5.40
CA LEU A 160 9.02 0.63 5.96
C LEU A 160 8.14 -0.06 7.02
N GLU A 161 8.69 -0.21 8.22
CA GLU A 161 7.95 -0.60 9.42
C GLU A 161 7.45 0.65 10.14
N ILE A 162 6.17 0.99 10.01
CA ILE A 162 5.62 2.27 10.46
C ILE A 162 4.55 2.05 11.52
N LEU A 163 4.95 2.25 12.77
CA LEU A 163 4.05 2.34 13.91
C LEU A 163 3.57 3.79 14.04
N THR A 164 2.38 4.08 13.51
CA THR A 164 1.84 5.44 13.53
C THR A 164 0.34 5.50 13.67
N ASP A 165 -0.22 6.55 14.25
CA ASP A 165 -1.68 6.72 14.20
C ASP A 165 -2.15 7.05 12.77
N GLU A 166 -1.35 7.81 11.99
CA GLU A 166 -1.64 8.18 10.60
C GLU A 166 -0.39 8.12 9.69
N PHE A 167 -0.39 7.23 8.70
CA PHE A 167 0.58 7.21 7.61
C PHE A 167 -0.02 7.71 6.29
N SER A 168 0.67 8.62 5.60
CA SER A 168 0.27 9.08 4.27
C SER A 168 1.46 9.12 3.30
N LEU A 169 1.31 8.49 2.13
CA LEU A 169 2.25 8.58 1.01
C LEU A 169 1.51 9.11 -0.22
N THR A 170 1.85 10.32 -0.66
CA THR A 170 1.06 11.05 -1.66
C THR A 170 1.89 11.69 -2.78
N ASN A 171 1.31 11.77 -3.98
CA ASN A 171 1.89 12.41 -5.17
C ASN A 171 3.35 11.99 -5.45
N SER A 172 3.65 10.70 -5.26
CA SER A 172 5.01 10.17 -5.26
C SER A 172 5.24 9.17 -6.39
N GLU A 173 6.51 8.98 -6.76
CA GLU A 173 6.95 7.93 -7.68
C GLU A 173 7.62 6.81 -6.88
N ILE A 174 7.08 5.61 -6.98
CA ILE A 174 7.60 4.41 -6.32
C ILE A 174 7.97 3.40 -7.40
N GLY A 175 9.19 2.89 -7.39
CA GLY A 175 9.58 1.78 -8.26
C GLY A 175 8.95 0.48 -7.75
N ILE A 176 9.65 -0.22 -6.88
CA ILE A 176 9.23 -1.55 -6.41
C ILE A 176 8.79 -1.49 -4.95
N LEU A 177 7.58 -1.99 -4.65
CA LEU A 177 7.15 -2.40 -3.32
C LEU A 177 7.33 -3.91 -3.21
N GLY A 178 8.39 -4.33 -2.51
CA GLY A 178 8.71 -5.73 -2.32
C GLY A 178 7.78 -6.42 -1.31
N ARG A 179 7.89 -7.74 -1.18
CA ARG A 179 7.15 -8.53 -0.19
C ARG A 179 7.33 -7.98 1.23
N ALA A 180 6.22 -7.82 1.96
CA ALA A 180 6.17 -7.29 3.33
C ALA A 180 6.99 -6.00 3.49
N SER A 181 7.04 -5.18 2.45
CA SER A 181 7.85 -3.96 2.42
C SER A 181 7.23 -2.85 3.27
N LEU A 182 5.91 -2.83 3.33
CA LEU A 182 5.11 -1.90 4.11
C LEU A 182 4.40 -2.66 5.22
N TYR A 183 4.97 -2.58 6.43
CA TYR A 183 4.29 -3.03 7.65
C TYR A 183 3.67 -1.82 8.34
N SER A 184 2.37 -1.89 8.64
CA SER A 184 1.68 -0.81 9.36
C SER A 184 0.58 -1.31 10.29
N ASP A 185 0.66 -0.88 11.54
CA ASP A 185 -0.41 -0.93 12.53
C ASP A 185 -0.85 0.50 12.84
N ALA A 186 -1.69 1.04 11.94
CA ALA A 186 -2.07 2.44 11.94
C ALA A 186 -3.58 2.66 12.00
N GLY A 187 -4.00 3.77 12.61
CA GLY A 187 -5.38 4.21 12.53
C GLY A 187 -5.80 4.53 11.09
N LEU A 188 -4.90 5.15 10.32
CA LEU A 188 -5.08 5.46 8.90
C LEU A 188 -3.82 5.14 8.11
N LEU A 189 -4.00 4.39 7.02
CA LEU A 189 -2.98 4.12 6.00
C LEU A 189 -3.44 4.67 4.65
N GLU A 190 -2.77 5.71 4.17
CA GLU A 190 -3.18 6.48 2.98
C GLU A 190 -2.11 6.46 1.87
N PHE A 191 -2.51 6.05 0.68
CA PHE A 191 -1.74 6.07 -0.57
C PHE A 191 -2.53 6.79 -1.65
N LYS A 192 -2.13 8.04 -1.97
CA LYS A 192 -2.88 8.89 -2.91
C LYS A 192 -2.07 9.44 -4.06
N ASN A 193 -2.59 9.34 -5.27
CA ASN A 193 -2.04 9.96 -6.47
C ASN A 193 -0.58 9.55 -6.75
N ASN A 194 -0.21 8.31 -6.44
CA ASN A 194 1.15 7.83 -6.67
C ASN A 194 1.25 7.13 -8.02
N ARG A 195 2.47 7.08 -8.57
CA ARG A 195 2.85 6.15 -9.65
C ARG A 195 3.69 5.04 -9.05
N ILE A 196 3.27 3.79 -9.20
CA ILE A 196 3.92 2.61 -8.63
C ILE A 196 4.29 1.67 -9.78
N GLU A 197 5.57 1.35 -9.96
CA GLU A 197 6.01 0.48 -11.06
C GLU A 197 5.68 -0.99 -10.79
N PHE A 198 5.89 -1.47 -9.57
CA PHE A 198 5.67 -2.88 -9.25
C PHE A 198 5.26 -3.08 -7.79
N ILE A 199 4.21 -3.88 -7.58
CA ILE A 199 3.74 -4.33 -6.27
C ILE A 199 3.87 -5.85 -6.22
N GLU A 200 4.82 -6.36 -5.43
CA GLU A 200 4.98 -7.80 -5.18
C GLU A 200 3.85 -8.35 -4.33
N SER A 201 3.70 -9.67 -4.35
CA SER A 201 2.78 -10.41 -3.49
C SER A 201 3.02 -10.06 -2.02
N THR A 202 1.95 -9.76 -1.28
CA THR A 202 1.96 -9.35 0.14
C THR A 202 2.84 -8.13 0.43
N ALA A 203 2.98 -7.20 -0.53
CA ALA A 203 3.81 -6.02 -0.33
C ALA A 203 3.26 -5.08 0.74
N PHE A 204 1.94 -4.93 0.79
CA PHE A 204 1.24 -4.36 1.94
C PHE A 204 0.95 -5.47 2.94
N ASP A 205 1.45 -5.32 4.16
CA ASP A 205 1.17 -6.16 5.31
C ASP A 205 0.68 -5.24 6.44
N ALA A 206 -0.64 -5.02 6.51
CA ALA A 206 -1.18 -3.98 7.39
C ALA A 206 -2.47 -4.40 8.08
N SER A 207 -2.60 -4.00 9.35
CA SER A 207 -3.83 -4.06 10.13
C SER A 207 -4.21 -2.64 10.52
N VAL A 208 -5.24 -2.08 9.90
CA VAL A 208 -5.52 -0.64 9.99
C VAL A 208 -7.00 -0.34 10.14
N ARG A 209 -7.36 0.69 10.89
CA ARG A 209 -8.79 1.05 10.97
C ARG A 209 -9.30 1.61 9.63
N ARG A 210 -8.47 2.35 8.90
CA ARG A 210 -8.81 2.93 7.61
C ARG A 210 -7.68 2.72 6.61
N PHE A 211 -8.01 2.14 5.47
CA PHE A 211 -7.11 2.00 4.33
C PHE A 211 -7.63 2.82 3.15
N GLU A 212 -6.82 3.72 2.62
CA GLU A 212 -7.17 4.57 1.47
C GLU A 212 -6.13 4.43 0.36
N PHE A 213 -6.50 3.75 -0.72
CA PHE A 213 -5.71 3.58 -1.92
C PHE A 213 -6.42 4.29 -3.09
N ILE A 214 -6.08 5.55 -3.33
CA ILE A 214 -6.89 6.44 -4.17
C ILE A 214 -6.06 7.13 -5.28
N GLY A 215 -6.54 7.06 -6.52
CA GLY A 215 -5.95 7.81 -7.63
C GLY A 215 -4.55 7.36 -8.04
N ASN A 216 -4.13 6.15 -7.67
CA ASN A 216 -2.80 5.65 -8.00
C ASN A 216 -2.75 5.08 -9.42
N THR A 217 -1.59 5.17 -10.08
CA THR A 217 -1.27 4.46 -11.32
C THR A 217 -0.30 3.34 -11.01
N ILE A 218 -0.64 2.11 -11.38
CA ILE A 218 0.11 0.90 -11.07
C ILE A 218 0.49 0.22 -12.37
N ASP A 219 1.79 0.11 -12.65
CA ASP A 219 2.28 -0.54 -13.87
C ASP A 219 2.12 -2.07 -13.78
N HIS A 220 2.41 -2.67 -12.62
CA HIS A 220 2.17 -4.09 -12.35
C HIS A 220 1.85 -4.36 -10.87
N ILE A 221 0.90 -5.27 -10.62
CA ILE A 221 0.62 -5.83 -9.29
C ILE A 221 0.47 -7.35 -9.35
N GLU A 222 1.13 -8.04 -8.41
CA GLU A 222 1.05 -9.49 -8.30
C GLU A 222 -0.23 -9.97 -7.57
N ASN A 223 -0.47 -11.27 -7.66
CA ASN A 223 -1.52 -11.93 -6.88
C ASN A 223 -1.29 -11.68 -5.38
N SER A 224 -2.36 -11.30 -4.68
CA SER A 224 -2.32 -10.89 -3.29
C SER A 224 -1.34 -9.75 -3.00
N GLY A 225 -1.16 -8.80 -3.92
CA GLY A 225 -0.28 -7.65 -3.69
C GLY A 225 -0.66 -6.82 -2.46
N MET A 226 -1.95 -6.83 -2.07
CA MET A 226 -2.46 -6.16 -0.88
C MET A 226 -2.97 -7.17 0.16
N SER A 227 -2.17 -7.41 1.19
CA SER A 227 -2.57 -8.15 2.40
C SER A 227 -2.90 -7.16 3.51
N VAL A 228 -4.14 -6.65 3.50
CA VAL A 228 -4.57 -5.60 4.42
C VAL A 228 -5.87 -6.00 5.10
N ALA A 229 -5.83 -6.08 6.42
CA ALA A 229 -7.01 -6.15 7.27
C ALA A 229 -7.44 -4.72 7.64
N CYS A 230 -8.70 -4.36 7.39
CA CYS A 230 -9.17 -3.02 7.74
C CYS A 230 -10.63 -2.92 8.14
N LEU A 231 -11.01 -1.90 8.92
CA LEU A 231 -12.44 -1.65 9.15
C LEU A 231 -13.08 -0.93 7.95
N ASN A 232 -12.40 0.09 7.42
CA ASN A 232 -12.87 0.85 6.27
C ASN A 232 -11.84 0.82 5.14
N GLY A 233 -12.16 0.15 4.03
CA GLY A 233 -11.31 0.06 2.84
C GLY A 233 -11.83 0.96 1.72
N LYS A 234 -10.95 1.80 1.16
CA LYS A 234 -11.22 2.60 -0.04
C LYS A 234 -10.20 2.30 -1.13
N ILE A 235 -10.68 1.81 -2.27
CA ILE A 235 -9.89 1.57 -3.47
C ILE A 235 -10.60 2.32 -4.60
N ILE A 236 -10.18 3.57 -4.84
CA ILE A 236 -10.96 4.51 -5.66
C ILE A 236 -10.09 5.14 -6.75
N GLY A 237 -10.58 5.14 -8.00
CA GLY A 237 -9.95 5.93 -9.07
C GLY A 237 -8.55 5.47 -9.46
N ASN A 238 -8.16 4.23 -9.15
CA ASN A 238 -6.83 3.73 -9.48
C ASN A 238 -6.78 3.19 -10.91
N THR A 239 -5.62 3.29 -11.57
CA THR A 239 -5.36 2.70 -12.88
C THR A 239 -4.38 1.55 -12.75
N PHE A 240 -4.80 0.35 -13.14
CA PHE A 240 -3.99 -0.87 -13.14
C PHE A 240 -3.66 -1.26 -14.59
N HIS A 241 -2.39 -1.17 -14.95
CA HIS A 241 -1.94 -1.51 -16.31
C HIS A 241 -1.82 -3.02 -16.52
N ASN A 242 -1.34 -3.74 -15.51
CA ASN A 242 -1.16 -5.18 -15.55
C ASN A 242 -1.32 -5.77 -14.15
N GLN A 243 -1.87 -6.97 -14.08
CA GLN A 243 -2.02 -7.70 -12.83
C GLN A 243 -1.94 -9.21 -13.07
N THR A 244 -1.49 -9.95 -12.07
CA THR A 244 -1.58 -11.42 -12.05
C THR A 244 -2.53 -11.88 -10.96
N GLY A 245 -3.37 -12.87 -11.26
CA GLY A 245 -4.35 -13.42 -10.31
C GLY A 245 -5.29 -12.36 -9.71
N SER A 246 -5.47 -12.41 -8.40
CA SER A 246 -6.29 -11.46 -7.63
C SER A 246 -5.42 -10.60 -6.70
N PRO A 247 -5.24 -9.30 -6.98
CA PRO A 247 -4.52 -8.38 -6.10
C PRO A 247 -5.12 -8.24 -4.69
N LEU A 248 -6.43 -8.50 -4.56
CA LEU A 248 -7.21 -8.33 -3.33
C LEU A 248 -7.55 -9.67 -2.65
N LEU A 249 -6.80 -10.73 -2.97
CA LEU A 249 -7.05 -12.06 -2.42
C LEU A 249 -7.00 -12.08 -0.88
N ASP A 250 -5.96 -11.46 -0.30
CA ASP A 250 -5.77 -11.34 1.15
C ASP A 250 -6.14 -9.95 1.67
N PHE A 251 -6.89 -9.18 0.89
CA PHE A 251 -7.51 -7.94 1.36
C PHE A 251 -8.80 -8.32 2.11
N GLY A 252 -9.04 -7.69 3.26
CA GLY A 252 -10.17 -8.04 4.11
C GLY A 252 -10.68 -6.86 4.91
N PRO A 253 -11.81 -6.25 4.54
CA PRO A 253 -12.54 -5.42 5.45
C PRO A 253 -13.10 -6.31 6.59
N ASP A 254 -12.56 -6.21 7.80
CA ASP A 254 -12.88 -7.11 8.90
C ASP A 254 -13.73 -6.42 9.98
N PRO A 255 -14.77 -7.09 10.49
CA PRO A 255 -15.58 -6.56 11.57
C PRO A 255 -14.80 -6.50 12.88
N VAL A 256 -15.10 -5.49 13.71
CA VAL A 256 -14.64 -5.49 15.10
C VAL A 256 -15.61 -6.33 15.92
N CYS A 257 -15.13 -7.47 16.39
CA CYS A 257 -15.86 -8.41 17.26
C CYS A 257 -15.38 -8.20 18.72
N VAL A 258 -16.30 -8.10 19.68
CA VAL A 258 -15.97 -8.16 21.13
C VAL A 258 -16.62 -9.39 21.76
N PRO A 259 -15.98 -10.03 22.77
CA PRO A 259 -16.61 -11.12 23.49
C PRO A 259 -17.95 -10.68 24.07
N ASP A 260 -18.96 -11.53 23.96
CA ASP A 260 -20.24 -11.30 24.58
C ASP A 260 -20.06 -11.22 26.11
N PRO A 261 -20.38 -10.09 26.77
CA PRO A 261 -20.28 -9.98 28.22
C PRO A 261 -21.18 -10.97 28.97
N GLU A 262 -22.16 -11.58 28.30
CA GLU A 262 -23.06 -12.60 28.85
C GLU A 262 -22.58 -14.04 28.62
N ALA A 263 -21.43 -14.26 27.95
CA ALA A 263 -20.88 -15.61 27.77
C ALA A 263 -20.38 -16.19 29.11
N GLU A 264 -20.99 -17.30 29.54
CA GLU A 264 -20.70 -17.92 30.85
C GLU A 264 -19.43 -18.79 30.87
N THR A 265 -18.95 -19.23 29.69
CA THR A 265 -17.75 -20.07 29.55
C THR A 265 -16.93 -19.68 28.32
N GLU A 266 -15.62 -20.00 28.30
CA GLU A 266 -14.78 -19.82 27.10
C GLU A 266 -15.21 -20.72 25.93
N GLU A 267 -15.89 -21.85 26.20
CA GLU A 267 -16.41 -22.76 25.18
C GLU A 267 -17.69 -22.21 24.50
N ASP A 268 -18.40 -21.30 25.16
CA ASP A 268 -19.60 -20.61 24.66
C ASP A 268 -19.34 -19.15 24.25
N MET A 269 -18.07 -18.77 24.06
CA MET A 269 -17.69 -17.39 23.74
C MET A 269 -18.24 -16.95 22.38
N GLN A 270 -19.45 -16.40 22.39
CA GLN A 270 -20.02 -15.70 21.26
C GLN A 270 -19.39 -14.31 21.17
N TYR A 271 -19.19 -13.84 19.96
CA TYR A 271 -18.66 -12.50 19.73
C TYR A 271 -19.76 -11.62 19.15
N ASN A 272 -19.93 -10.45 19.75
CA ASN A 272 -20.82 -9.41 19.25
C ASN A 272 -20.06 -8.50 18.29
N VAL A 273 -20.61 -8.30 17.09
CA VAL A 273 -20.08 -7.32 16.14
C VAL A 273 -20.42 -5.92 16.64
N VAL A 274 -19.40 -5.12 16.94
CA VAL A 274 -19.55 -3.74 17.45
C VAL A 274 -19.26 -2.69 16.39
N ALA A 275 -18.58 -3.06 15.31
CA ALA A 275 -18.40 -2.20 14.14
C ALA A 275 -18.46 -3.03 12.86
N ASN A 276 -19.27 -2.56 11.92
CA ASN A 276 -19.40 -3.17 10.60
C ASN A 276 -18.35 -2.58 9.64
N PRO A 277 -17.68 -3.43 8.84
CA PRO A 277 -16.72 -2.94 7.88
C PRO A 277 -17.41 -2.29 6.67
N ILE A 278 -16.70 -1.39 6.02
CA ILE A 278 -17.14 -0.65 4.83
C ILE A 278 -16.11 -0.85 3.73
N LEU A 279 -16.59 -1.06 2.50
CA LEU A 279 -15.76 -1.11 1.30
C LEU A 279 -16.29 -0.15 0.23
N GLU A 280 -15.44 0.76 -0.20
CA GLU A 280 -15.65 1.57 -1.41
C GLU A 280 -14.65 1.12 -2.49
N PHE A 281 -15.16 0.49 -3.55
CA PHE A 281 -14.39 0.01 -4.70
C PHE A 281 -14.95 0.64 -5.97
N THR A 282 -14.53 1.89 -6.27
CA THR A 282 -15.17 2.70 -7.32
C THR A 282 -14.19 3.31 -8.30
N ASP A 283 -14.65 3.51 -9.53
CA ASP A 283 -13.94 4.28 -10.56
C ASP A 283 -12.52 3.78 -10.91
N ASN A 284 -12.19 2.53 -10.57
CA ASN A 284 -10.89 1.94 -10.91
C ASN A 284 -10.87 1.51 -12.38
N PHE A 285 -9.74 1.66 -13.07
CA PHE A 285 -9.55 1.26 -14.45
C PHE A 285 -8.54 0.12 -14.58
N PHE A 286 -8.96 -0.98 -15.19
CA PHE A 286 -8.13 -2.15 -15.44
C PHE A 286 -7.88 -2.31 -16.94
N HIS A 287 -6.62 -2.18 -17.34
CA HIS A 287 -6.23 -2.30 -18.76
C HIS A 287 -6.26 -3.74 -19.27
N ILE A 288 -6.15 -4.71 -18.38
CA ILE A 288 -6.30 -6.14 -18.61
C ILE A 288 -7.41 -6.61 -17.67
N PHE A 289 -8.30 -7.47 -18.13
CA PHE A 289 -9.39 -8.00 -17.32
C PHE A 289 -9.40 -9.53 -17.39
N THR A 290 -9.54 -10.16 -16.22
CA THR A 290 -9.74 -11.61 -16.04
C THR A 290 -10.79 -11.80 -14.95
N ASP A 291 -11.59 -12.88 -14.92
CA ASP A 291 -12.53 -13.09 -13.80
C ASP A 291 -11.79 -13.26 -12.47
N ASP A 292 -10.61 -13.89 -12.50
CA ASP A 292 -9.80 -14.18 -11.31
C ASP A 292 -9.48 -12.93 -10.50
N MET A 293 -9.33 -11.76 -11.13
CA MET A 293 -9.02 -10.51 -10.43
C MET A 293 -10.13 -10.07 -9.47
N LEU A 294 -11.35 -10.56 -9.67
CA LEU A 294 -12.52 -10.27 -8.84
C LEU A 294 -12.67 -11.29 -7.71
N ASN A 295 -11.72 -12.22 -7.56
CA ASN A 295 -11.69 -13.13 -6.43
C ASN A 295 -11.26 -12.39 -5.16
N PHE A 296 -12.25 -11.89 -4.42
CA PHE A 296 -12.05 -11.11 -3.22
C PHE A 296 -12.86 -11.69 -2.05
N PRO A 297 -12.30 -12.66 -1.31
CA PRO A 297 -12.97 -13.29 -0.18
C PRO A 297 -13.39 -12.32 0.93
N GLY A 298 -12.64 -11.24 1.16
CA GLY A 298 -12.98 -10.23 2.18
C GLY A 298 -14.32 -9.52 1.93
N ALA A 299 -14.86 -9.53 0.71
CA ALA A 299 -16.21 -9.01 0.44
C ALA A 299 -17.32 -9.75 1.22
N ASN A 300 -17.06 -10.97 1.70
CA ASN A 300 -18.01 -11.71 2.53
C ASN A 300 -18.17 -11.13 3.94
N ASN A 301 -17.17 -10.38 4.41
CA ASN A 301 -17.17 -9.76 5.73
C ASN A 301 -17.93 -8.42 5.75
N VAL A 302 -18.27 -7.88 4.57
CA VAL A 302 -18.94 -6.58 4.41
C VAL A 302 -20.46 -6.74 4.32
N PRO A 303 -21.24 -6.07 5.18
CA PRO A 303 -22.70 -6.04 5.04
C PRO A 303 -23.13 -5.42 3.70
N LEU A 304 -24.22 -5.92 3.12
CA LEU A 304 -24.68 -5.50 1.78
C LEU A 304 -24.84 -3.98 1.60
N GLY A 305 -25.28 -3.27 2.64
CA GLY A 305 -25.46 -1.82 2.59
C GLY A 305 -24.17 -1.00 2.77
N ALA A 306 -23.05 -1.67 3.04
CA ALA A 306 -21.73 -1.09 3.29
C ALA A 306 -20.72 -1.40 2.17
N LEU A 307 -21.19 -2.00 1.08
CA LEU A 307 -20.44 -2.31 -0.12
C LEU A 307 -20.82 -1.31 -1.24
N ASP A 308 -19.90 -0.42 -1.63
CA ASP A 308 -20.08 0.49 -2.77
C ASP A 308 -19.16 0.07 -3.92
N ILE A 309 -19.72 -0.59 -4.94
CA ILE A 309 -19.00 -1.05 -6.13
C ILE A 309 -19.66 -0.40 -7.35
N ARG A 310 -18.97 0.56 -7.99
CA ARG A 310 -19.51 1.25 -9.17
C ARG A 310 -18.46 1.96 -10.00
N GLY A 311 -18.79 2.18 -11.27
CA GLY A 311 -17.96 3.00 -12.17
C GLY A 311 -16.61 2.39 -12.51
N ASN A 312 -16.34 1.14 -12.09
CA ASN A 312 -15.12 0.43 -12.44
C ASN A 312 -15.09 0.16 -13.95
N LYS A 313 -13.94 0.40 -14.55
CA LYS A 313 -13.70 0.39 -15.99
C LYS A 313 -12.78 -0.78 -16.35
N VAL A 314 -13.07 -1.41 -17.47
CA VAL A 314 -12.21 -2.41 -18.12
C VAL A 314 -12.08 -2.05 -19.60
N LYS A 315 -11.07 -2.57 -20.30
CA LYS A 315 -11.08 -2.50 -21.77
C LYS A 315 -12.20 -3.38 -22.32
N CYS A 316 -12.89 -2.94 -23.38
CA CYS A 316 -13.86 -3.78 -24.07
C CYS A 316 -13.15 -4.95 -24.78
N ASP A 317 -13.05 -6.09 -24.12
CA ASP A 317 -12.62 -7.37 -24.69
C ASP A 317 -13.82 -8.31 -24.83
N CYS A 318 -14.13 -8.70 -26.06
CA CYS A 318 -15.31 -9.51 -26.34
C CYS A 318 -15.28 -10.89 -25.66
N GLU A 319 -14.13 -11.54 -25.59
CA GLU A 319 -14.04 -12.93 -25.11
C GLU A 319 -14.16 -12.96 -23.58
N ALA A 320 -13.30 -12.21 -22.89
CA ALA A 320 -13.29 -12.14 -21.44
C ALA A 320 -14.62 -11.62 -20.86
N ILE A 321 -15.22 -10.59 -21.47
CA ILE A 321 -16.49 -10.03 -20.98
C ILE A 321 -17.65 -11.00 -21.22
N LYS A 322 -17.65 -11.75 -22.33
CA LYS A 322 -18.70 -12.74 -22.62
C LYS A 322 -18.65 -13.90 -21.63
N GLU A 323 -17.46 -14.41 -21.32
CA GLU A 323 -17.29 -15.47 -20.31
C GLU A 323 -17.75 -14.99 -18.94
N PHE A 324 -17.33 -13.79 -18.53
CA PHE A 324 -17.75 -13.17 -17.28
C PHE A 324 -19.27 -12.99 -17.20
N ALA A 325 -19.89 -12.45 -18.26
CA ALA A 325 -21.34 -12.30 -18.32
C ALA A 325 -22.07 -13.64 -18.25
N ALA A 326 -21.56 -14.69 -18.90
CA ALA A 326 -22.15 -16.02 -18.80
C ALA A 326 -22.10 -16.57 -17.37
N LEU A 327 -20.99 -16.34 -16.65
CA LEU A 327 -20.82 -16.74 -15.26
C LEU A 327 -21.76 -15.99 -14.31
N VAL A 328 -22.00 -14.71 -14.55
CA VAL A 328 -22.85 -13.86 -13.68
C VAL A 328 -24.35 -14.06 -14.00
N ASP A 329 -24.74 -14.10 -15.27
CA ASP A 329 -26.15 -14.19 -15.68
C ASP A 329 -26.69 -15.65 -15.59
N PHE A 330 -25.85 -16.67 -15.78
CA PHE A 330 -26.24 -18.09 -15.78
C PHE A 330 -25.63 -18.90 -14.64
N GLU A 331 -25.37 -18.27 -13.50
CA GLU A 331 -24.76 -18.90 -12.33
C GLU A 331 -25.47 -20.21 -11.89
N HIS A 332 -26.79 -20.30 -12.12
CA HIS A 332 -27.63 -21.47 -11.83
C HIS A 332 -27.48 -22.63 -12.82
N VAL A 333 -26.79 -22.44 -13.94
CA VAL A 333 -26.66 -23.39 -15.05
C VAL A 333 -25.21 -23.89 -15.21
N VAL A 334 -24.21 -23.09 -14.82
CA VAL A 334 -22.79 -23.46 -14.91
C VAL A 334 -22.39 -24.22 -13.63
N PRO A 335 -22.08 -25.53 -13.69
CA PRO A 335 -21.58 -26.26 -12.54
C PRO A 335 -20.20 -25.69 -12.16
N ARG A 336 -20.10 -24.99 -11.04
CA ARG A 336 -18.78 -24.69 -10.46
C ARG A 336 -18.32 -25.87 -9.61
N GLU A 337 -17.05 -26.23 -9.71
CA GLU A 337 -16.43 -27.21 -8.78
C GLU A 337 -16.41 -26.69 -7.33
N HIS A 338 -16.60 -25.38 -7.13
CA HIS A 338 -16.68 -24.72 -5.83
C HIS A 338 -17.85 -23.74 -5.73
N THR A 339 -18.64 -23.84 -4.67
CA THR A 339 -19.66 -22.86 -4.30
C THR A 339 -18.98 -21.55 -3.88
N LEU A 340 -19.12 -20.50 -4.69
CA LEU A 340 -18.67 -19.17 -4.28
C LEU A 340 -19.51 -18.69 -3.10
N GLN A 341 -18.85 -18.06 -2.13
CA GLN A 341 -19.54 -17.44 -1.00
C GLN A 341 -20.32 -16.20 -1.45
N ARG A 342 -21.39 -15.87 -0.72
CA ARG A 342 -22.40 -14.86 -1.10
C ARG A 342 -21.82 -13.48 -1.42
N GLY A 343 -20.85 -13.01 -0.63
CA GLY A 343 -20.21 -11.70 -0.82
C GLY A 343 -19.36 -11.66 -2.09
N ALA A 344 -18.62 -12.73 -2.40
CA ALA A 344 -17.85 -12.83 -3.64
C ALA A 344 -18.74 -12.85 -4.89
N LEU A 345 -19.95 -13.44 -4.79
CA LEU A 345 -20.95 -13.41 -5.86
C LEU A 345 -21.54 -12.02 -6.07
N LEU A 346 -21.91 -11.37 -4.97
CA LEU A 346 -22.42 -10.01 -5.02
C LEU A 346 -21.38 -9.04 -5.58
N PHE A 347 -20.11 -9.17 -5.16
CA PHE A 347 -19.03 -8.33 -5.65
C PHE A 347 -18.92 -8.40 -7.18
N ARG A 348 -18.88 -9.61 -7.75
CA ARG A 348 -18.87 -9.83 -9.20
C ARG A 348 -20.12 -9.27 -9.88
N LYS A 349 -21.30 -9.49 -9.29
CA LYS A 349 -22.57 -9.03 -9.85
C LYS A 349 -22.65 -7.51 -9.88
N GLU A 350 -22.32 -6.83 -8.79
CA GLU A 350 -22.30 -5.36 -8.72
C GLU A 350 -21.25 -4.79 -9.67
N PHE A 351 -20.07 -5.41 -9.77
CA PHE A 351 -19.06 -5.05 -10.77
C PHE A 351 -19.60 -5.18 -12.20
N TYR A 352 -20.35 -6.24 -12.51
CA TYR A 352 -20.96 -6.44 -13.83
C TYR A 352 -22.09 -5.43 -14.14
N ASP A 353 -22.98 -5.22 -13.17
CA ASP A 353 -24.18 -4.39 -13.34
C ASP A 353 -23.83 -2.90 -13.44
N SER A 354 -22.82 -2.44 -12.69
CA SER A 354 -22.39 -1.03 -12.63
C SER A 354 -21.14 -0.73 -13.47
N GLY A 355 -20.46 -1.76 -13.96
CA GLY A 355 -19.18 -1.65 -14.66
C GLY A 355 -19.32 -1.04 -16.05
N ILE A 356 -18.20 -0.51 -16.52
CA ILE A 356 -18.06 0.17 -17.81
C ILE A 356 -16.95 -0.54 -18.60
N CYS A 357 -17.19 -0.81 -19.87
CA CYS A 357 -16.11 -1.14 -20.79
C CYS A 357 -15.73 0.10 -21.61
N VAL A 358 -14.44 0.26 -21.87
CA VAL A 358 -13.86 1.36 -22.66
C VAL A 358 -13.28 0.79 -23.93
N ASP A 359 -13.74 1.28 -25.09
CA ASP A 359 -13.27 0.81 -26.39
C ASP A 359 -11.91 1.41 -26.79
N ALA A 360 -11.37 1.00 -27.94
CA ALA A 360 -10.09 1.52 -28.45
C ALA A 360 -10.10 3.04 -28.77
N ASN A 361 -11.29 3.64 -28.94
CA ASN A 361 -11.48 5.07 -29.19
C ASN A 361 -11.74 5.86 -27.91
N GLY A 362 -11.75 5.20 -26.74
CA GLY A 362 -12.09 5.80 -25.46
C GLY A 362 -13.59 6.01 -25.23
N GLN A 363 -14.46 5.40 -26.03
CA GLN A 363 -15.91 5.43 -25.81
C GLN A 363 -16.28 4.48 -24.68
N GLU A 364 -17.09 4.97 -23.76
CA GLU A 364 -17.57 4.23 -22.59
C GLU A 364 -18.94 3.60 -22.88
N GLN A 365 -19.08 2.31 -22.59
CA GLN A 365 -20.34 1.59 -22.65
C GLN A 365 -20.53 0.77 -21.38
N SER A 366 -21.76 0.64 -20.88
CA SER A 366 -22.07 -0.29 -19.78
C SER A 366 -21.60 -1.71 -20.14
N LEU A 367 -20.92 -2.37 -19.20
CA LEU A 367 -20.38 -3.72 -19.36
C LEU A 367 -21.49 -4.72 -19.71
N LYS A 368 -22.61 -4.63 -19.00
CA LYS A 368 -23.83 -5.41 -19.24
C LYS A 368 -24.45 -5.16 -20.62
N ALA A 369 -24.52 -3.90 -21.05
CA ALA A 369 -25.05 -3.57 -22.38
C ALA A 369 -24.12 -4.09 -23.48
N PHE A 370 -22.81 -4.00 -23.29
CA PHE A 370 -21.82 -4.56 -24.20
C PHE A 370 -21.99 -6.08 -24.28
N ALA A 371 -21.94 -6.80 -23.16
CA ALA A 371 -22.06 -8.26 -23.12
C ALA A 371 -23.32 -8.79 -23.84
N ARG A 372 -24.47 -8.17 -23.61
CA ARG A 372 -25.75 -8.55 -24.25
C ARG A 372 -25.74 -8.47 -25.78
N ASN A 373 -24.98 -7.53 -26.35
CA ASN A 373 -24.86 -7.43 -27.82
C ASN A 373 -24.08 -8.60 -28.43
N TRP A 374 -23.29 -9.33 -27.62
CA TRP A 374 -22.39 -10.39 -28.08
C TRP A 374 -22.81 -11.79 -27.63
N ILE A 375 -23.72 -11.92 -26.66
CA ILE A 375 -24.35 -13.18 -26.29
C ILE A 375 -25.46 -13.48 -27.32
N LYS A 376 -25.16 -14.35 -28.30
CA LYS A 376 -26.20 -14.97 -29.13
C LYS A 376 -27.00 -15.93 -28.27
N VAL A 377 -28.20 -15.54 -27.88
CA VAL A 377 -29.20 -16.48 -27.36
C VAL A 377 -29.62 -17.35 -28.54
N VAL A 378 -29.17 -18.60 -28.56
CA VAL A 378 -29.74 -19.59 -29.48
C VAL A 378 -31.08 -19.98 -28.88
N GLU A 379 -32.17 -19.57 -29.50
CA GLU A 379 -33.49 -20.05 -29.11
C GLU A 379 -33.51 -21.58 -29.24
N PRO A 380 -33.97 -22.33 -28.22
CA PRO A 380 -34.11 -23.77 -28.33
C PRO A 380 -35.23 -24.05 -29.34
N GLY A 381 -34.87 -24.23 -30.61
CA GLY A 381 -35.86 -24.50 -31.67
C GLY A 381 -35.39 -24.29 -33.11
N GLU A 382 -34.33 -23.54 -33.38
CA GLU A 382 -33.86 -23.33 -34.76
C GLU A 382 -32.49 -23.99 -34.99
N ASN A 383 -32.56 -25.14 -35.66
CA ASN A 383 -31.50 -26.00 -36.22
C ASN A 383 -31.01 -27.15 -35.33
N GLN A 384 -31.83 -28.19 -35.23
CA GLN A 384 -31.40 -29.59 -35.39
C GLN A 384 -32.50 -30.35 -36.15
N GLU A 385 -32.42 -30.32 -37.49
CA GLU A 385 -33.03 -31.37 -38.31
C GLU A 385 -32.19 -32.65 -38.15
N GLU A 386 -32.89 -33.73 -37.82
CA GLU A 386 -32.53 -35.15 -37.87
C GLU A 386 -31.32 -35.63 -37.05
N LEU A 387 -31.60 -36.22 -35.87
CA LEU A 387 -31.31 -37.64 -35.62
C LEU A 387 -32.00 -38.15 -34.34
N ASP A 388 -32.85 -39.14 -34.57
CA ASP A 388 -33.37 -40.20 -33.70
C ASP A 388 -34.08 -39.89 -32.38
N SER A 389 -35.35 -40.29 -32.40
CA SER A 389 -36.16 -40.74 -31.28
C SER A 389 -35.40 -41.69 -30.34
N ASP A 390 -35.42 -41.41 -29.04
CA ASP A 390 -36.10 -42.28 -28.07
C ASP A 390 -36.15 -41.64 -26.67
N GLN A 391 -37.10 -42.15 -25.90
CA GLN A 391 -37.71 -41.68 -24.66
C GLN A 391 -36.75 -41.46 -23.47
N GLU A 392 -37.07 -40.53 -22.56
CA GLU A 392 -37.59 -40.86 -21.21
C GLU A 392 -37.97 -39.62 -20.40
N GLN A 393 -39.16 -39.65 -19.78
CA GLN A 393 -39.65 -38.68 -18.81
C GLN A 393 -39.06 -38.99 -17.42
N ILE A 394 -38.39 -38.03 -16.79
CA ILE A 394 -38.21 -38.02 -15.33
C ILE A 394 -38.54 -36.62 -14.79
N SER A 395 -39.61 -36.57 -13.99
CA SER A 395 -40.09 -35.43 -13.22
C SER A 395 -39.26 -35.20 -11.96
N THR A 396 -38.94 -33.95 -11.63
CA THR A 396 -38.55 -33.53 -10.27
C THR A 396 -39.23 -32.22 -9.84
N PRO A 397 -39.50 -32.02 -8.54
CA PRO A 397 -40.35 -30.94 -8.01
C PRO A 397 -39.53 -29.67 -7.67
N PRO A 398 -40.17 -28.51 -7.38
CA PRO A 398 -39.47 -27.23 -7.23
C PRO A 398 -38.81 -27.09 -5.84
N PRO A 399 -37.67 -26.37 -5.71
CA PRO A 399 -37.15 -26.00 -4.41
C PRO A 399 -37.79 -24.70 -3.89
N SER A 400 -38.07 -24.75 -2.60
CA SER A 400 -38.66 -23.70 -1.75
C SER A 400 -37.62 -22.71 -1.21
N LEU A 401 -38.02 -21.43 -1.19
CA LEU A 401 -37.77 -20.36 -0.20
C LEU A 401 -36.49 -20.38 0.67
N LEU A 402 -35.66 -19.36 0.41
CA LEU A 402 -35.06 -18.37 1.35
C LEU A 402 -34.67 -18.82 2.77
N SER A 403 -33.37 -18.71 3.07
CA SER A 403 -32.82 -18.52 4.41
C SER A 403 -31.83 -17.35 4.38
N ASN A 404 -32.01 -16.39 5.31
CA ASN A 404 -31.12 -15.24 5.49
C ASN A 404 -29.80 -15.71 6.12
N GLY A 405 -28.68 -15.47 5.42
CA GLY A 405 -27.34 -15.71 5.97
C GLY A 405 -27.05 -14.78 7.14
N HIS A 406 -26.77 -15.37 8.30
CA HIS A 406 -26.14 -14.74 9.46
C HIS A 406 -24.65 -14.47 9.15
N LEU A 407 -24.14 -13.31 9.57
CA LEU A 407 -22.71 -13.03 9.66
C LEU A 407 -22.18 -13.78 10.90
N GLU A 408 -21.19 -14.66 10.75
CA GLU A 408 -20.53 -15.36 11.86
C GLU A 408 -19.06 -14.88 11.94
N CYS A 409 -18.60 -14.48 13.13
CA CYS A 409 -17.16 -14.28 13.38
C CYS A 409 -16.50 -15.68 13.40
N SER A 410 -15.51 -15.90 12.53
CA SER A 410 -14.67 -17.11 12.58
C SER A 410 -13.80 -17.08 13.83
N SER A 411 -13.81 -18.15 14.62
CA SER A 411 -12.97 -18.32 15.79
C SER A 411 -11.51 -18.57 15.39
N HIS A 412 -10.73 -17.50 15.22
CA HIS A 412 -9.27 -17.58 15.28
C HIS A 412 -8.76 -16.79 16.50
N PRO A 413 -8.08 -17.46 17.45
CA PRO A 413 -7.51 -16.79 18.60
C PRO A 413 -6.18 -16.13 18.23
N GLU A 414 -5.87 -15.05 18.94
CA GLU A 414 -4.62 -14.27 18.94
C GLU A 414 -4.47 -13.18 17.86
N GLN A 415 -5.18 -12.08 18.06
CA GLN A 415 -4.61 -10.74 17.82
C GLN A 415 -4.58 -10.02 19.17
N ASN A 416 -3.40 -9.98 19.78
CA ASN A 416 -3.14 -9.13 20.93
C ASN A 416 -2.98 -7.68 20.45
N LEU A 417 -3.57 -6.78 21.25
CA LEU A 417 -3.42 -5.33 21.27
C LEU A 417 -1.99 -4.83 21.10
#